data_AF-A0A2V6HAA3-F1
#
_entry.id   AF-A0A2V6HAA3-F1
#
_cell.length_a   1.000
_cell.length_b   1.000
_cell.length_c   1.000
_cell.angle_alpha   90.00
_cell.angle_beta   90.00
_cell.angle_gamma   90.00
#
_symmetry.space_group_name_H-M   'P 1'
#
loop_
_entity.id
_entity.type
_entity.pdbx_description
1 polymer ?
#
loop_
_entity_poly.entity_id
_entity_poly.type
_entity_poly.pdbx_seq_one_letter_code
_entity_poly.pdbx_strand_id
1 'polypeptide(L)'
;MKWLSAGLVFVNLSTVCGLLLGMAGKGLNERSAIFALVSGAAFAVAAYLGTSDRAVQQGNVNSPVVKQKPSNSERRRLESVAQESTSSPVRRFRHLWLWVMTACFAMFAVRSFCWLLYVDGNELKIQSPNNLGDLALHITLIRNFANGVTLWPDNPIYVFSKLRYPAGIDLFNALLCLVHVNLVRGLVWTGLLASLATFYAFFRWAGTFGVAGFLFNGGMAGFQFFKTLKFLDYQGDKTIAWKSIALSMFVTQRGLLYAIPAGLLLLWHWREKFFRTDAGIRSDDSRSNAAQLRRNGPLPYWVELSLYASMPLFHVHTFLALTIVLFFLFVSECLQPLKLIISLLRTEGIDRIPPLIWDPATWRKVVGDTRMHPLTVVAGALLPASFFIWLTTDHFRAGSMLKLHFGWVMSDPEFGRSNVFQFWFENFGIFVPLALYLIAVCGWRASPSSCRRSQYSSLDWSFGLRPGTGIISS
;
A
#
# COMPACT_ATOMS: atom_id res chain seq x y z
N MET A 1 -0.88 13.09 1.61
CA MET A 1 -1.69 11.86 1.54
C MET A 1 -3.16 12.13 1.21
N LYS A 2 -3.67 13.35 1.44
CA LYS A 2 -5.06 13.73 1.10
C LYS A 2 -5.50 13.38 -0.33
N TRP A 3 -4.76 13.84 -1.34
CA TRP A 3 -5.08 13.58 -2.76
C TRP A 3 -5.08 12.09 -3.11
N LEU A 4 -4.11 11.33 -2.59
CA LEU A 4 -4.05 9.89 -2.79
C LEU A 4 -5.28 9.20 -2.20
N SER A 5 -5.65 9.54 -0.96
CA SER A 5 -6.85 9.01 -0.31
C SER A 5 -8.11 9.36 -1.10
N ALA A 6 -8.26 10.61 -1.53
CA ALA A 6 -9.41 11.05 -2.33
C ALA A 6 -9.51 10.28 -3.66
N GLY A 7 -8.42 10.16 -4.41
CA GLY A 7 -8.42 9.44 -5.69
C GLY A 7 -8.72 7.94 -5.54
N LEU A 8 -8.21 7.29 -4.50
CA LEU A 8 -8.52 5.89 -4.23
C LEU A 8 -9.97 5.70 -3.78
N VAL A 9 -10.49 6.60 -2.94
CA VAL A 9 -11.90 6.59 -2.52
C VAL A 9 -12.83 6.85 -3.70
N PHE A 10 -12.46 7.74 -4.63
CA PHE A 10 -13.20 7.97 -5.86
C PHE A 10 -13.35 6.68 -6.67
N VAL A 11 -12.25 5.99 -6.97
CA VAL A 11 -12.28 4.73 -7.71
C VAL A 11 -13.09 3.69 -6.95
N ASN A 12 -12.80 3.51 -5.66
CA ASN A 12 -13.47 2.53 -4.81
C ASN A 12 -15.00 2.70 -4.82
N LEU A 13 -15.47 3.86 -4.39
CA LEU A 13 -16.90 4.07 -4.18
C LEU A 13 -17.66 4.28 -5.48
N SER A 14 -17.02 4.78 -6.55
CA SER A 14 -17.63 4.72 -7.89
C SER A 14 -17.88 3.27 -8.29
N THR A 15 -16.88 2.39 -8.13
CA THR A 15 -17.02 0.97 -8.47
C THR A 15 -18.07 0.27 -7.62
N VAL A 16 -18.07 0.46 -6.31
CA VAL A 16 -19.03 -0.17 -5.40
C VAL A 16 -20.45 0.34 -5.66
N CYS A 17 -20.65 1.66 -5.82
CA CYS A 17 -21.96 2.21 -6.18
C CYS A 17 -22.42 1.69 -7.54
N GLY A 18 -21.54 1.66 -8.55
CA GLY A 18 -21.84 1.12 -9.87
C GLY A 18 -22.26 -0.34 -9.81
N LEU A 19 -21.55 -1.17 -9.05
CA LEU A 19 -21.90 -2.57 -8.82
C LEU A 19 -23.31 -2.72 -8.25
N LEU A 20 -23.61 -2.02 -7.14
CA LEU A 20 -24.90 -2.14 -6.46
C LEU A 20 -26.05 -1.63 -7.32
N LEU A 21 -25.86 -0.52 -8.04
CA LEU A 21 -26.85 0.02 -8.97
C LEU A 21 -27.07 -0.91 -10.16
N GLY A 22 -26.01 -1.50 -10.70
CA GLY A 22 -26.12 -2.47 -11.78
C GLY A 22 -26.80 -3.77 -11.35
N MET A 23 -26.57 -4.23 -10.11
CA MET A 23 -27.32 -5.36 -9.55
C MET A 23 -28.81 -5.04 -9.39
N ALA A 24 -29.15 -3.86 -8.84
CA ALA A 24 -30.53 -3.42 -8.67
C ALA A 24 -31.23 -3.18 -10.02
N GLY A 25 -30.50 -2.63 -11.00
CA GLY A 25 -30.99 -2.29 -12.34
C GLY A 25 -30.91 -3.43 -13.37
N LYS A 26 -30.46 -4.63 -12.97
CA LYS A 26 -30.20 -5.78 -13.85
C LYS A 26 -29.22 -5.49 -14.99
N GLY A 27 -28.30 -4.57 -14.78
CA GLY A 27 -27.30 -4.14 -15.75
C GLY A 27 -26.88 -2.69 -15.52
N LEU A 28 -25.68 -2.34 -16.00
CA LEU A 28 -25.25 -0.95 -16.02
C LEU A 28 -25.84 -0.22 -17.22
N ASN A 29 -26.12 1.06 -17.01
CA ASN A 29 -26.47 2.01 -18.05
C ASN A 29 -25.84 3.38 -17.73
N GLU A 30 -25.93 4.30 -18.68
CA GLU A 30 -25.39 5.65 -18.56
C GLU A 30 -25.81 6.36 -17.26
N ARG A 31 -27.10 6.30 -16.89
CA ARG A 31 -27.62 6.95 -15.67
C ARG A 31 -26.99 6.39 -14.39
N SER A 32 -26.91 5.05 -14.30
CA SER A 32 -26.26 4.38 -13.17
C SER A 32 -24.77 4.72 -13.09
N ALA A 33 -24.09 4.87 -14.24
CA ALA A 33 -22.69 5.23 -14.30
C ALA A 33 -22.44 6.67 -13.85
N ILE A 34 -23.24 7.63 -14.33
CA ILE A 34 -23.18 9.03 -13.89
C ILE A 34 -23.40 9.10 -12.38
N PHE A 35 -24.46 8.46 -11.87
CA PHE A 35 -24.77 8.49 -10.44
C PHE A 35 -23.64 7.87 -9.59
N ALA A 36 -23.06 6.75 -10.04
CA ALA A 36 -21.94 6.11 -9.36
C ALA A 36 -20.69 7.01 -9.32
N LEU A 37 -20.32 7.64 -10.44
CA LEU A 37 -19.16 8.53 -10.53
C LEU A 37 -19.36 9.81 -9.69
N VAL A 38 -20.55 10.40 -9.73
CA VAL A 38 -20.89 11.58 -8.90
C VAL A 38 -20.85 11.24 -7.41
N SER A 39 -21.40 10.08 -7.03
CA SER A 39 -21.35 9.59 -5.65
C SER A 39 -19.89 9.38 -5.20
N GLY A 40 -19.09 8.70 -6.02
CA GLY A 40 -17.66 8.51 -5.76
C GLY A 40 -16.91 9.83 -5.61
N ALA A 41 -17.23 10.84 -6.42
CA ALA A 41 -16.62 12.17 -6.33
C ALA A 41 -16.98 12.89 -5.03
N ALA A 42 -18.24 12.81 -4.59
CA ALA A 42 -18.67 13.38 -3.32
C ALA A 42 -17.92 12.76 -2.13
N PHE A 43 -17.78 11.43 -2.11
CA PHE A 43 -16.99 10.77 -1.07
C PHE A 43 -15.49 11.05 -1.18
N ALA A 44 -14.96 11.23 -2.38
CA ALA A 44 -13.56 11.63 -2.56
C ALA A 44 -13.27 12.99 -1.93
N VAL A 45 -14.19 13.96 -2.07
CA VAL A 45 -14.13 15.25 -1.38
C VAL A 45 -14.19 15.06 0.14
N ALA A 46 -15.11 14.22 0.64
CA ALA A 46 -15.18 13.92 2.08
C ALA A 46 -13.89 13.28 2.61
N ALA A 47 -13.29 12.34 1.85
CA ALA A 47 -12.01 11.71 2.20
C ALA A 47 -10.85 12.71 2.19
N TYR A 48 -10.83 13.63 1.22
CA TYR A 48 -9.84 14.70 1.14
C TYR A 48 -9.88 15.60 2.39
N LEU A 49 -11.09 16.00 2.79
CA LEU A 49 -11.31 16.87 3.94
C LEU A 49 -11.02 16.16 5.27
N GLY A 50 -11.38 14.88 5.39
CA GLY A 50 -11.18 14.09 6.60
C GLY A 50 -9.75 13.57 6.78
N THR A 51 -8.98 13.40 5.70
CA THR A 51 -7.59 12.91 5.79
C THR A 51 -6.68 13.98 6.36
N SER A 52 -5.86 13.62 7.34
CA SER A 52 -4.93 14.55 8.01
C SER A 52 -3.49 14.35 7.52
N ASP A 53 -2.83 15.43 7.06
CA ASP A 53 -1.39 15.43 6.74
C ASP A 53 -0.61 16.11 7.88
N ARG A 54 -0.02 15.31 8.79
CA ARG A 54 0.71 15.80 9.98
C ARG A 54 1.90 16.74 9.67
N ALA A 55 2.49 16.63 8.48
CA ALA A 55 3.61 17.48 8.05
C ALA A 55 3.24 18.97 7.99
N VAL A 56 1.98 19.29 7.72
CA VAL A 56 1.48 20.68 7.67
C VAL A 56 1.16 21.20 9.07
N GLN A 57 0.74 20.34 10.00
CA GLN A 57 0.38 20.74 11.37
C GLN A 57 1.60 20.98 12.27
N GLN A 58 2.71 20.24 12.13
CA GLN A 58 3.94 20.54 12.89
C GLN A 58 4.56 21.90 12.52
N GLY A 59 4.29 22.43 11.32
CA GLY A 59 4.70 23.78 10.94
C GLY A 59 3.87 24.87 11.63
N ASN A 60 2.55 24.66 11.77
CA ASN A 60 1.64 25.64 12.37
C ASN A 60 1.62 25.63 13.91
N VAL A 61 1.92 24.49 14.56
CA VAL A 61 2.01 24.42 16.03
C VAL A 61 3.28 25.14 16.54
N ASN A 62 4.28 25.33 15.69
CA ASN A 62 5.57 25.93 16.05
C ASN A 62 5.69 27.44 15.81
N SER A 63 4.59 28.21 15.65
CA SER A 63 4.63 29.69 15.78
C SER A 63 3.25 30.33 15.98
N PRO A 64 3.11 31.42 16.78
CA PRO A 64 4.10 32.06 17.65
C PRO A 64 3.69 32.05 19.13
N VAL A 65 4.53 31.45 19.99
CA VAL A 65 4.80 32.09 21.28
C VAL A 65 5.69 33.29 20.97
N VAL A 66 5.35 34.45 21.53
CA VAL A 66 6.09 35.71 21.40
C VAL A 66 7.59 35.46 21.59
N LYS A 67 8.34 35.38 20.48
CA LYS A 67 9.79 35.35 20.51
C LYS A 67 10.26 36.76 20.84
N GLN A 68 10.84 36.95 22.03
CA GLN A 68 11.69 38.10 22.29
C GLN A 68 12.71 38.23 21.15
N LYS A 69 12.89 39.45 20.65
CA LYS A 69 13.75 39.78 19.52
C LYS A 69 15.19 39.34 19.88
N PRO A 70 15.80 38.38 19.16
CA PRO A 70 17.16 37.94 19.46
C PRO A 70 18.15 39.08 19.23
N SER A 71 19.20 39.12 20.05
CA SER A 71 20.24 40.15 19.97
C SER A 71 21.02 40.07 18.64
N ASN A 72 21.61 41.18 18.19
CA ASN A 72 22.35 41.23 16.91
C ASN A 72 23.52 40.23 16.84
N SER A 73 24.09 39.84 17.99
CA SER A 73 25.15 38.83 18.08
C SER A 73 24.62 37.41 17.88
N GLU A 74 23.45 37.07 18.45
CA GLU A 74 22.79 35.78 18.22
C GLU A 74 22.30 35.65 16.78
N ARG A 75 21.85 36.75 16.16
CA ARG A 75 21.44 36.77 14.76
C ARG A 75 22.60 36.45 13.82
N ARG A 76 23.79 37.03 14.07
CA ARG A 76 25.02 36.71 13.31
C ARG A 76 25.50 35.28 13.54
N ARG A 77 25.35 34.73 14.76
CA ARG A 77 25.67 33.33 15.07
C ARG A 77 24.69 32.35 14.39
N LEU A 78 23.40 32.69 14.37
CA LEU A 78 22.38 31.91 13.68
C LEU A 78 22.52 31.99 12.16
N GLU A 79 22.93 33.13 11.61
CA GLU A 79 23.24 33.30 10.19
C GLU A 79 24.52 32.55 9.80
N SER A 80 25.57 32.55 10.62
CA SER A 80 26.80 31.78 10.35
C SER A 80 26.57 30.26 10.43
N VAL A 81 25.80 29.80 11.42
CA VAL A 81 25.40 28.38 11.53
C VAL A 81 24.39 28.00 10.44
N ALA A 82 23.51 28.92 10.04
CA ALA A 82 22.61 28.70 8.91
C ALA A 82 23.39 28.62 7.58
N GLN A 83 24.40 29.47 7.36
CA GLN A 83 25.27 29.44 6.18
C GLN A 83 26.12 28.16 6.12
N GLU A 84 26.69 27.67 7.23
CA GLU A 84 27.32 26.35 7.28
C GLU A 84 26.34 25.20 7.07
N SER A 85 25.06 25.37 7.42
CA SER A 85 24.01 24.37 7.19
C SER A 85 23.41 24.39 5.77
N THR A 86 23.76 25.40 4.95
CA THR A 86 23.28 25.47 3.56
C THR A 86 24.05 24.50 2.66
N SER A 87 23.44 23.32 2.53
CA SER A 87 23.75 22.22 1.60
C SER A 87 24.84 21.24 2.05
N SER A 88 24.52 20.42 3.05
CA SER A 88 25.24 19.17 3.21
C SER A 88 25.15 18.35 1.90
N PRO A 89 26.26 17.80 1.37
CA PRO A 89 26.30 17.01 0.14
C PRO A 89 25.24 15.90 0.10
N VAL A 90 24.95 15.33 1.26
CA VAL A 90 23.95 14.27 1.49
C VAL A 90 22.53 14.70 1.14
N ARG A 91 22.12 15.95 1.45
CA ARG A 91 20.78 16.45 1.09
C ARG A 91 20.64 16.62 -0.41
N ARG A 92 21.69 17.13 -1.07
CA ARG A 92 21.75 17.31 -2.53
C ARG A 92 21.72 15.94 -3.23
N PHE A 93 22.50 14.98 -2.77
CA PHE A 93 22.51 13.60 -3.28
C PHE A 93 21.15 12.91 -3.14
N ARG A 94 20.49 13.04 -1.98
CA ARG A 94 19.16 12.45 -1.74
C ARG A 94 18.09 13.06 -2.65
N HIS A 95 18.17 14.37 -2.92
CA HIS A 95 17.27 15.04 -3.84
C HIS A 95 17.55 14.63 -5.28
N LEU A 96 18.82 14.56 -5.70
CA LEU A 96 19.23 14.05 -7.01
C LEU A 96 18.71 12.62 -7.23
N TRP A 97 18.91 11.74 -6.25
CA TRP A 97 18.45 10.35 -6.31
C TRP A 97 16.92 10.25 -6.44
N LEU A 98 16.18 11.09 -5.72
CA LEU A 98 14.73 11.17 -5.88
C LEU A 98 14.34 11.53 -7.32
N TRP A 99 14.97 12.54 -7.93
CA TRP A 99 14.67 12.94 -9.30
C TRP A 99 15.04 11.88 -10.33
N VAL A 100 16.18 11.21 -10.16
CA VAL A 100 16.58 10.08 -11.02
C VAL A 100 15.54 8.97 -10.93
N MET A 101 15.14 8.56 -9.72
CA MET A 101 14.10 7.54 -9.54
C MET A 101 12.74 7.97 -10.09
N THR A 102 12.39 9.25 -9.94
CA THR A 102 11.16 9.81 -10.50
C THR A 102 11.18 9.73 -12.03
N ALA A 103 12.29 10.11 -12.67
CA ALA A 103 12.46 10.04 -14.10
C ALA A 103 12.40 8.58 -14.60
N CYS A 104 13.09 7.64 -13.95
CA CYS A 104 13.01 6.21 -14.29
C CYS A 104 11.59 5.67 -14.19
N PHE A 105 10.88 5.98 -13.10
CA PHE A 105 9.50 5.52 -12.90
C PHE A 105 8.54 6.16 -13.92
N ALA A 106 8.71 7.45 -14.22
CA ALA A 106 7.92 8.14 -15.22
C ALA A 106 8.12 7.55 -16.62
N MET A 107 9.38 7.30 -17.02
CA MET A 107 9.70 6.62 -18.27
C MET A 107 9.04 5.25 -18.35
N PHE A 108 9.14 4.45 -17.28
CA PHE A 108 8.43 3.17 -17.17
C PHE A 108 6.92 3.32 -17.36
N ALA A 109 6.27 4.20 -16.59
CA ALA A 109 4.82 4.38 -16.63
C ALA A 109 4.33 4.84 -18.01
N VAL A 110 4.99 5.85 -18.58
CA VAL A 110 4.65 6.37 -19.91
C VAL A 110 4.86 5.29 -20.98
N ARG A 111 6.00 4.59 -20.96
CA ARG A 111 6.31 3.54 -21.93
C ARG A 111 5.28 2.42 -21.86
N SER A 112 4.95 1.95 -20.65
CA SER A 112 4.06 0.81 -20.44
C SER A 112 2.59 1.13 -20.74
N PHE A 113 2.10 2.32 -20.38
CA PHE A 113 0.67 2.63 -20.48
C PHE A 113 0.30 3.38 -21.77
N CYS A 114 1.15 4.27 -22.30
CA CYS A 114 0.84 4.95 -23.57
C CYS A 114 0.90 4.00 -24.78
N TRP A 115 1.65 2.90 -24.68
CA TRP A 115 1.69 1.82 -25.67
C TRP A 115 1.03 0.53 -25.18
N LEU A 116 0.08 0.66 -24.24
CA LEU A 116 -0.66 -0.49 -23.71
C LEU A 116 -1.49 -1.18 -24.80
N LEU A 117 -2.20 -0.38 -25.59
CA LEU A 117 -2.94 -0.77 -26.78
C LEU A 117 -2.87 0.40 -27.75
N TYR A 118 -2.29 0.20 -28.93
CA TYR A 118 -2.15 1.24 -29.93
C TYR A 118 -2.51 0.72 -31.32
N VAL A 119 -2.93 1.66 -32.18
CA VAL A 119 -3.29 1.37 -33.57
C VAL A 119 -2.04 1.57 -34.41
N ASP A 120 -1.69 0.57 -35.22
CA ASP A 120 -0.61 0.62 -36.20
C ASP A 120 -1.15 0.19 -37.56
N GLY A 121 -1.44 1.15 -38.42
CA GLY A 121 -2.19 0.93 -39.66
C GLY A 121 -3.59 0.36 -39.36
N ASN A 122 -3.84 -0.86 -39.84
CA ASN A 122 -5.10 -1.58 -39.63
C ASN A 122 -5.04 -2.58 -38.45
N GLU A 123 -3.92 -2.65 -37.74
CA GLU A 123 -3.70 -3.61 -36.66
C GLU A 123 -3.79 -2.93 -35.29
N LEU A 124 -4.37 -3.64 -34.32
CA LEU A 124 -4.24 -3.32 -32.91
C LEU A 124 -3.02 -4.04 -32.35
N LYS A 125 -2.05 -3.27 -31.87
CA LYS A 125 -0.80 -3.79 -31.32
C LYS A 125 -0.68 -3.54 -29.83
N ILE A 126 0.01 -4.46 -29.17
CA ILE A 126 0.32 -4.43 -27.75
C ILE A 126 1.85 -4.51 -27.64
N GLN A 127 2.45 -3.67 -26.80
CA GLN A 127 3.90 -3.67 -26.64
C GLN A 127 4.42 -4.94 -25.94
N SER A 128 3.79 -5.33 -24.82
CA SER A 128 4.30 -6.38 -23.95
C SER A 128 3.64 -7.72 -24.28
N PRO A 129 4.41 -8.77 -24.61
CA PRO A 129 3.84 -10.09 -24.86
C PRO A 129 3.15 -10.67 -23.61
N ASN A 130 3.64 -10.31 -22.40
CA ASN A 130 3.02 -10.74 -21.14
C ASN A 130 1.60 -10.15 -20.96
N ASN A 131 1.31 -9.03 -21.63
CA ASN A 131 0.02 -8.36 -21.53
C ASN A 131 -0.97 -8.81 -22.61
N LEU A 132 -0.54 -9.60 -23.59
CA LEU A 132 -1.37 -9.94 -24.74
C LEU A 132 -2.62 -10.76 -24.33
N GLY A 133 -2.44 -11.79 -23.51
CA GLY A 133 -3.54 -12.60 -22.98
C GLY A 133 -4.42 -11.84 -21.96
N ASP A 134 -3.78 -11.20 -20.98
CA ASP A 134 -4.49 -10.49 -19.90
C ASP A 134 -5.29 -9.30 -20.43
N LEU A 135 -4.74 -8.52 -21.37
CA LEU A 135 -5.42 -7.33 -21.86
C LEU A 135 -6.68 -7.65 -22.66
N ALA A 136 -6.67 -8.72 -23.46
CA ALA A 136 -7.84 -9.17 -24.21
C ALA A 136 -8.99 -9.58 -23.27
N LEU A 137 -8.67 -10.32 -22.20
CA LEU A 137 -9.63 -10.64 -21.14
C LEU A 137 -10.23 -9.36 -20.55
N HIS A 138 -9.39 -8.41 -20.15
CA HIS A 138 -9.84 -7.17 -19.53
C HIS A 138 -10.72 -6.31 -20.43
N ILE A 139 -10.36 -6.17 -21.71
CA ILE A 139 -11.19 -5.46 -22.70
C ILE A 139 -12.56 -6.13 -22.82
N THR A 140 -12.58 -7.47 -22.85
CA THR A 140 -13.83 -8.25 -22.91
C THR A 140 -14.70 -7.99 -21.68
N LEU A 141 -14.12 -8.00 -20.47
CA LEU A 141 -14.83 -7.71 -19.23
C LEU A 141 -15.41 -6.28 -19.21
N ILE A 142 -14.59 -5.28 -19.54
CA ILE A 142 -15.02 -3.87 -19.57
C ILE A 142 -16.21 -3.69 -20.54
N ARG A 143 -16.11 -4.25 -21.75
CA ARG A 143 -17.17 -4.17 -22.76
C ARG A 143 -18.41 -4.93 -22.32
N ASN A 144 -18.27 -6.11 -21.73
CA ASN A 144 -19.40 -6.89 -21.25
C ASN A 144 -20.19 -6.13 -20.17
N PHE A 145 -19.50 -5.52 -19.20
CA PHE A 145 -20.14 -4.66 -18.20
C PHE A 145 -20.82 -3.43 -18.83
N ALA A 146 -20.15 -2.75 -19.75
CA ALA A 146 -20.69 -1.56 -20.42
C ALA A 146 -21.89 -1.87 -21.34
N ASN A 147 -22.01 -3.11 -21.82
CA ASN A 147 -23.17 -3.56 -22.60
C ASN A 147 -24.42 -3.85 -21.75
N GLY A 148 -24.35 -3.63 -20.43
CA GLY A 148 -25.51 -3.76 -19.55
C GLY A 148 -25.86 -5.20 -19.17
N VAL A 149 -24.87 -6.11 -19.16
CA VAL A 149 -25.07 -7.47 -18.65
C VAL A 149 -25.54 -7.46 -17.20
N THR A 150 -26.37 -8.42 -16.81
CA THR A 150 -26.80 -8.59 -15.42
C THR A 150 -25.60 -8.80 -14.50
N LEU A 151 -25.49 -7.98 -13.45
CA LEU A 151 -24.44 -8.13 -12.45
C LEU A 151 -24.89 -9.07 -11.32
N TRP A 152 -24.10 -10.05 -10.88
CA TRP A 152 -22.78 -10.44 -11.39
C TRP A 152 -22.88 -11.35 -12.63
N PRO A 153 -22.08 -11.11 -13.68
CA PRO A 153 -22.28 -11.79 -14.96
C PRO A 153 -21.83 -13.24 -14.94
N ASP A 154 -22.36 -13.99 -15.90
CA ASP A 154 -21.81 -15.28 -16.28
C ASP A 154 -20.40 -15.10 -16.85
N ASN A 155 -19.60 -16.16 -16.76
CA ASN A 155 -18.25 -16.17 -17.28
C ASN A 155 -18.29 -16.09 -18.81
N PRO A 156 -17.64 -15.10 -19.43
CA PRO A 156 -17.67 -14.93 -20.89
C PRO A 156 -16.91 -16.05 -21.64
N ILE A 157 -16.12 -16.86 -20.93
CA ILE A 157 -15.29 -17.93 -21.50
C ILE A 157 -15.89 -19.31 -21.20
N TYR A 158 -16.47 -19.51 -20.01
CA TYR A 158 -16.96 -20.82 -19.55
C TYR A 158 -18.47 -20.82 -19.33
N VAL A 159 -19.18 -21.62 -20.13
CA VAL A 159 -20.64 -21.80 -20.01
C VAL A 159 -21.00 -22.37 -18.63
N PHE A 160 -22.15 -21.96 -18.08
CA PHE A 160 -22.68 -22.40 -16.78
C PHE A 160 -21.83 -22.08 -15.54
N SER A 161 -20.95 -21.08 -15.63
CA SER A 161 -20.20 -20.57 -14.47
C SER A 161 -20.32 -19.06 -14.35
N LYS A 162 -20.22 -18.52 -13.13
CA LYS A 162 -20.09 -17.07 -12.93
C LYS A 162 -18.66 -16.62 -13.15
N LEU A 163 -18.49 -15.33 -13.43
CA LEU A 163 -17.17 -14.71 -13.53
C LEU A 163 -16.37 -14.87 -12.22
N ARG A 164 -15.27 -15.62 -12.27
CA ARG A 164 -14.34 -15.85 -11.14
C ARG A 164 -13.12 -14.94 -11.24
N TYR A 165 -13.34 -13.64 -11.10
CA TYR A 165 -12.27 -12.65 -11.26
C TYR A 165 -12.53 -11.39 -10.42
N PRO A 166 -11.53 -10.84 -9.72
CA PRO A 166 -11.65 -9.53 -9.06
C PRO A 166 -11.63 -8.39 -10.10
N ALA A 167 -12.79 -8.13 -10.69
CA ALA A 167 -12.96 -7.22 -11.83
C ALA A 167 -13.16 -5.74 -11.45
N GLY A 168 -12.75 -5.30 -10.26
CA GLY A 168 -13.07 -3.96 -9.75
C GLY A 168 -12.57 -2.80 -10.62
N ILE A 169 -11.34 -2.88 -11.16
CA ILE A 169 -10.82 -1.86 -12.10
C ILE A 169 -11.48 -1.96 -13.48
N ASP A 170 -11.88 -3.16 -13.91
CA ASP A 170 -12.59 -3.35 -15.19
C ASP A 170 -13.99 -2.76 -15.10
N LEU A 171 -14.69 -2.99 -13.98
CA LEU A 171 -15.97 -2.38 -13.68
C LEU A 171 -15.86 -0.86 -13.62
N PHE A 172 -14.82 -0.31 -12.99
CA PHE A 172 -14.56 1.13 -12.99
C PHE A 172 -14.40 1.70 -14.41
N ASN A 173 -13.60 1.04 -15.25
CA ASN A 173 -13.43 1.46 -16.65
C ASN A 173 -14.72 1.32 -17.46
N ALA A 174 -15.58 0.36 -17.14
CA ALA A 174 -16.90 0.24 -17.77
C ALA A 174 -17.80 1.45 -17.44
N LEU A 175 -17.76 1.96 -16.20
CA LEU A 175 -18.46 3.21 -15.84
C LEU A 175 -17.95 4.39 -16.67
N LEU A 176 -16.62 4.47 -16.88
CA LEU A 176 -16.04 5.51 -17.75
C LEU A 176 -16.49 5.36 -19.20
N CYS A 177 -16.54 4.14 -19.74
CA CYS A 177 -17.05 3.89 -21.09
C CYS A 177 -18.52 4.29 -21.26
N LEU A 178 -19.35 4.05 -20.24
CA LEU A 178 -20.77 4.43 -20.24
C LEU A 178 -20.98 5.94 -20.23
N VAL A 179 -20.04 6.73 -19.72
CA VAL A 179 -20.03 8.20 -19.83
C VAL A 179 -19.17 8.70 -21.00
N HIS A 180 -19.04 7.88 -22.04
CA HIS A 180 -18.39 8.18 -23.31
C HIS A 180 -16.88 8.44 -23.25
N VAL A 181 -16.18 8.00 -22.21
CA VAL A 181 -14.71 7.96 -22.23
C VAL A 181 -14.27 6.82 -23.16
N ASN A 182 -13.52 7.18 -24.21
CA ASN A 182 -12.95 6.20 -25.13
C ASN A 182 -12.15 5.14 -24.37
N LEU A 183 -12.40 3.85 -24.67
CA LEU A 183 -11.79 2.73 -23.97
C LEU A 183 -10.27 2.86 -23.87
N VAL A 184 -9.57 3.00 -25.00
CA VAL A 184 -8.09 3.07 -25.03
C VAL A 184 -7.59 4.21 -24.15
N ARG A 185 -8.19 5.41 -24.28
CA ARG A 185 -7.84 6.57 -23.45
C ARG A 185 -8.10 6.31 -21.96
N GLY A 186 -9.22 5.66 -21.64
CA GLY A 186 -9.55 5.26 -20.27
C GLY A 186 -8.52 4.31 -19.66
N LEU A 187 -8.05 3.32 -20.44
CA LEU A 187 -6.99 2.40 -20.00
C LEU A 187 -5.66 3.14 -19.77
N VAL A 188 -5.26 4.01 -20.69
CA VAL A 188 -4.02 4.81 -20.58
C VAL A 188 -4.06 5.67 -19.32
N TRP A 189 -5.11 6.47 -19.14
CA TRP A 189 -5.21 7.38 -17.99
C TRP A 189 -5.34 6.64 -16.67
N THR A 190 -6.11 5.55 -16.61
CA THR A 190 -6.21 4.71 -15.41
C THR A 190 -4.82 4.18 -15.02
N GLY A 191 -4.05 3.68 -15.99
CA GLY A 191 -2.70 3.17 -15.76
C GLY A 191 -1.70 4.25 -15.32
N LEU A 192 -1.72 5.42 -15.95
CA LEU A 192 -0.83 6.53 -15.61
C LEU A 192 -1.14 7.11 -14.22
N LEU A 193 -2.42 7.30 -13.88
CA LEU A 193 -2.84 7.79 -12.57
C LEU A 193 -2.55 6.76 -11.47
N ALA A 194 -2.77 5.47 -11.74
CA ALA A 194 -2.38 4.38 -10.85
C ALA A 194 -0.87 4.33 -10.64
N SER A 195 -0.08 4.57 -11.70
CA SER A 195 1.38 4.64 -11.61
C SER A 195 1.84 5.80 -10.73
N LEU A 196 1.25 6.99 -10.91
CA LEU A 196 1.52 8.15 -10.06
C LEU A 196 1.13 7.88 -8.59
N ALA A 197 -0.03 7.26 -8.36
CA ALA A 197 -0.48 6.86 -7.04
C ALA A 197 0.47 5.85 -6.38
N THR A 198 0.90 4.83 -7.12
CA THR A 198 1.85 3.80 -6.67
C THR A 198 3.21 4.42 -6.33
N PHE A 199 3.78 5.25 -7.21
CA PHE A 199 5.02 5.97 -6.96
C PHE A 199 4.92 6.78 -5.67
N TYR A 200 3.86 7.60 -5.54
CA TYR A 200 3.67 8.45 -4.38
C TYR A 200 3.47 7.64 -3.09
N ALA A 201 2.70 6.55 -3.14
CA ALA A 201 2.46 5.67 -2.00
C ALA A 201 3.74 4.98 -1.52
N PHE A 202 4.53 4.41 -2.44
CA PHE A 202 5.84 3.81 -2.11
C PHE A 202 6.79 4.85 -1.55
N PHE A 203 6.87 6.02 -2.17
CA PHE A 203 7.71 7.11 -1.69
C PHE A 203 7.30 7.54 -0.26
N ARG A 204 6.01 7.62 0.03
CA ARG A 204 5.55 8.01 1.37
C ARG A 204 5.68 6.91 2.41
N TRP A 205 5.61 5.66 1.97
CA TRP A 205 5.79 4.50 2.83
C TRP A 205 7.28 4.22 3.09
N ALA A 206 8.10 3.95 2.08
CA ALA A 206 9.50 3.52 2.24
C ALA A 206 10.54 4.46 1.56
N GLY A 207 10.15 5.66 1.15
CA GLY A 207 11.05 6.62 0.50
C GLY A 207 11.48 6.18 -0.90
N THR A 208 12.57 6.77 -1.39
CA THR A 208 13.16 6.42 -2.70
C THR A 208 13.58 4.97 -2.79
N PHE A 209 13.94 4.35 -1.67
CA PHE A 209 14.27 2.92 -1.62
C PHE A 209 13.06 2.04 -1.91
N GLY A 210 11.88 2.38 -1.38
CA GLY A 210 10.63 1.67 -1.71
C GLY A 210 10.29 1.72 -3.20
N VAL A 211 10.46 2.90 -3.82
CA VAL A 211 10.26 3.09 -5.26
C VAL A 211 11.25 2.25 -6.06
N ALA A 212 12.54 2.29 -5.70
CA ALA A 212 13.58 1.50 -6.36
C ALA A 212 13.33 -0.01 -6.20
N GLY A 213 12.96 -0.48 -5.01
CA GLY A 213 12.60 -1.88 -4.78
C GLY A 213 11.41 -2.36 -5.61
N PHE A 214 10.44 -1.47 -5.88
CA PHE A 214 9.34 -1.80 -6.78
C PHE A 214 9.73 -1.78 -8.26
N LEU A 215 10.56 -0.83 -8.71
CA LEU A 215 10.89 -0.70 -10.12
C LEU A 215 11.98 -1.71 -10.56
N PHE A 216 12.94 -1.97 -9.69
CA PHE A 216 14.12 -2.79 -9.96
C PHE A 216 14.09 -4.14 -9.23
N ASN A 217 12.91 -4.62 -8.83
CA ASN A 217 12.81 -6.03 -8.43
C ASN A 217 12.93 -6.94 -9.65
N GLY A 218 13.41 -8.16 -9.39
CA GLY A 218 13.66 -9.18 -10.38
C GLY A 218 14.86 -10.03 -9.97
N GLY A 219 15.12 -11.04 -10.77
CA GLY A 219 16.13 -12.04 -10.48
C GLY A 219 17.46 -11.85 -11.19
N MET A 220 18.31 -12.87 -11.11
CA MET A 220 19.69 -12.79 -11.58
C MET A 220 19.86 -12.75 -13.11
N ALA A 221 18.81 -13.07 -13.87
CA ALA A 221 18.87 -13.14 -15.33
C ALA A 221 19.36 -11.83 -15.98
N GLY A 222 18.98 -10.67 -15.44
CA GLY A 222 19.41 -9.37 -15.95
C GLY A 222 20.92 -9.12 -15.84
N PHE A 223 21.63 -9.82 -14.95
CA PHE A 223 23.09 -9.67 -14.81
C PHE A 223 23.88 -10.26 -15.98
N GLN A 224 23.24 -11.04 -16.87
CA GLN A 224 23.84 -11.47 -18.13
C GLN A 224 24.20 -10.29 -19.04
N PHE A 225 23.60 -9.12 -18.83
CA PHE A 225 24.02 -7.86 -19.43
C PHE A 225 25.53 -7.62 -19.24
N PHE A 226 26.08 -7.84 -18.04
CA PHE A 226 27.50 -7.58 -17.78
C PHE A 226 28.45 -8.53 -18.52
N LYS A 227 27.95 -9.68 -19.01
CA LYS A 227 28.72 -10.60 -19.83
C LYS A 227 28.64 -10.27 -21.32
N THR A 228 27.51 -9.75 -21.78
CA THR A 228 27.22 -9.61 -23.22
C THR A 228 27.24 -8.15 -23.69
N LEU A 229 27.07 -7.19 -22.79
CA LEU A 229 26.95 -5.74 -23.01
C LEU A 229 25.89 -5.36 -24.06
N LYS A 230 24.86 -6.21 -24.22
CA LYS A 230 23.76 -5.99 -25.17
C LYS A 230 22.47 -5.69 -24.41
N PHE A 231 21.61 -4.85 -24.97
CA PHE A 231 20.27 -4.62 -24.41
C PHE A 231 19.30 -5.65 -25.00
N LEU A 232 19.26 -6.84 -24.40
CA LEU A 232 18.38 -7.95 -24.80
C LEU A 232 17.34 -8.24 -23.72
N ASP A 233 16.25 -8.93 -24.09
CA ASP A 233 15.34 -9.52 -23.11
C ASP A 233 15.93 -10.80 -22.53
N TYR A 234 16.75 -10.65 -21.48
CA TYR A 234 17.32 -11.77 -20.73
C TYR A 234 16.29 -12.55 -19.91
N GLN A 235 15.05 -12.06 -19.82
CA GLN A 235 13.95 -12.69 -19.11
C GLN A 235 12.95 -13.33 -20.07
N GLY A 236 13.23 -13.35 -21.38
CA GLY A 236 12.38 -13.96 -22.41
C GLY A 236 12.44 -15.49 -22.45
N ASP A 237 13.40 -16.10 -21.75
CA ASP A 237 13.52 -17.56 -21.65
C ASP A 237 12.33 -18.16 -20.88
N LYS A 238 11.79 -19.28 -21.37
CA LYS A 238 10.67 -20.01 -20.77
C LYS A 238 10.98 -20.48 -19.35
N THR A 239 12.26 -20.65 -19.02
CA THR A 239 12.72 -21.07 -17.70
C THR A 239 12.57 -20.00 -16.61
N ILE A 240 12.41 -18.72 -16.98
CA ILE A 240 12.29 -17.60 -16.03
C ILE A 240 10.81 -17.26 -15.80
N ALA A 241 10.24 -17.93 -14.81
CA ALA A 241 8.82 -17.77 -14.46
C ALA A 241 8.46 -16.37 -13.92
N TRP A 242 9.36 -15.72 -13.17
CA TRP A 242 9.11 -14.40 -12.59
C TRP A 242 10.01 -13.33 -13.23
N LYS A 243 9.36 -12.48 -14.02
CA LYS A 243 9.92 -11.20 -14.47
C LYS A 243 9.64 -10.13 -13.42
N SER A 244 10.27 -8.96 -13.55
CA SER A 244 10.03 -7.80 -12.67
C SER A 244 8.53 -7.60 -12.40
N ILE A 245 8.12 -7.51 -11.14
CA ILE A 245 6.74 -7.31 -10.65
C ILE A 245 6.07 -6.14 -11.38
N ALA A 246 6.82 -5.06 -11.62
CA ALA A 246 6.33 -3.89 -12.32
C ALA A 246 5.85 -4.25 -13.74
N LEU A 247 6.54 -5.15 -14.44
CA LEU A 247 6.23 -5.54 -15.83
C LEU A 247 5.32 -6.77 -15.93
N SER A 248 5.50 -7.77 -15.06
CA SER A 248 4.80 -9.06 -15.12
C SER A 248 3.46 -9.07 -14.39
N MET A 249 3.26 -8.15 -13.45
CA MET A 249 2.03 -8.10 -12.66
C MET A 249 1.39 -6.72 -12.67
N PHE A 250 2.13 -5.65 -12.38
CA PHE A 250 1.51 -4.33 -12.23
C PHE A 250 0.91 -3.80 -13.55
N VAL A 251 1.60 -4.02 -14.67
CA VAL A 251 1.10 -3.62 -16.01
C VAL A 251 -0.02 -4.55 -16.52
N THR A 252 0.03 -5.83 -16.16
CA THR A 252 -0.85 -6.88 -16.72
C THR A 252 -2.09 -7.10 -15.85
N GLN A 253 -1.91 -7.31 -14.55
CA GLN A 253 -2.98 -7.54 -13.58
C GLN A 253 -3.57 -6.21 -13.11
N ARG A 254 -4.66 -5.81 -13.75
CA ARG A 254 -5.31 -4.52 -13.47
C ARG A 254 -5.73 -4.31 -12.03
N GLY A 255 -6.04 -5.36 -11.29
CA GLY A 255 -6.35 -5.29 -9.86
C GLY A 255 -5.24 -4.59 -9.05
N LEU A 256 -3.97 -4.77 -9.45
CA LEU A 256 -2.81 -4.17 -8.77
C LEU A 256 -2.68 -2.67 -8.98
N LEU A 257 -3.27 -2.12 -10.05
CA LEU A 257 -3.32 -0.66 -10.30
C LEU A 257 -4.01 0.08 -9.16
N TYR A 258 -4.97 -0.56 -8.50
CA TYR A 258 -5.63 -0.05 -7.30
C TYR A 258 -5.07 -0.65 -6.01
N ALA A 259 -4.84 -1.97 -5.98
CA ALA A 259 -4.53 -2.67 -4.74
C ALA A 259 -3.18 -2.27 -4.14
N ILE A 260 -2.16 -1.98 -4.96
CA ILE A 260 -0.85 -1.52 -4.47
C ILE A 260 -0.97 -0.15 -3.78
N PRO A 261 -1.46 0.92 -4.44
CA PRO A 261 -1.55 2.22 -3.79
C PRO A 261 -2.53 2.24 -2.60
N ALA A 262 -3.65 1.50 -2.67
CA ALA A 262 -4.58 1.37 -1.55
C ALA A 262 -3.98 0.60 -0.37
N GLY A 263 -3.33 -0.54 -0.62
CA GLY A 263 -2.65 -1.31 0.42
C GLY A 263 -1.54 -0.52 1.10
N LEU A 264 -0.70 0.19 0.34
CA LEU A 264 0.34 1.05 0.88
C LEU A 264 -0.22 2.25 1.68
N LEU A 265 -1.35 2.81 1.26
CA LEU A 265 -2.04 3.86 2.03
C LEU A 265 -2.52 3.32 3.39
N LEU A 266 -3.08 2.11 3.44
CA LEU A 266 -3.50 1.45 4.69
C LEU A 266 -2.29 1.11 5.57
N LEU A 267 -1.23 0.54 5.01
CA LEU A 267 0.02 0.26 5.74
C LEU A 267 0.65 1.55 6.28
N TRP A 268 0.62 2.64 5.51
CA TRP A 268 1.04 3.96 5.99
C TRP A 268 0.17 4.43 7.16
N HIS A 269 -1.15 4.32 7.04
CA HIS A 269 -2.10 4.72 8.08
C HIS A 269 -1.86 3.94 9.38
N TRP A 270 -1.78 2.60 9.31
CA TRP A 270 -1.52 1.76 10.47
C TRP A 270 -0.16 2.06 11.08
N ARG A 271 0.87 2.30 10.25
CA ARG A 271 2.17 2.69 10.77
C ARG A 271 2.12 4.00 11.57
N GLU A 272 1.43 5.01 11.04
CA GLU A 272 1.25 6.29 11.73
C GLU A 272 0.45 6.12 13.03
N LYS A 273 -0.59 5.27 13.01
CA LYS A 273 -1.49 5.04 14.13
C LYS A 273 -0.83 4.27 15.27
N PHE A 274 -0.19 3.13 14.97
CA PHE A 274 0.36 2.22 15.98
C PHE A 274 1.81 2.54 16.37
N PHE A 275 2.70 2.91 15.44
CA PHE A 275 4.14 3.01 15.76
C PHE A 275 4.66 4.44 15.95
N ARG A 276 4.04 5.45 15.33
CA ARG A 276 4.48 6.85 15.46
C ARG A 276 3.83 7.60 16.62
N THR A 277 2.84 6.99 17.27
CA THR A 277 2.13 7.56 18.41
C THR A 277 2.92 7.43 19.72
N ASP A 278 3.74 6.38 19.86
CA ASP A 278 4.50 6.10 21.10
C ASP A 278 5.79 6.92 21.27
N ALA A 279 6.32 7.52 20.19
CA ALA A 279 7.57 8.29 20.25
C ALA A 279 7.42 9.70 20.89
N GLY A 280 6.21 10.08 21.33
CA GLY A 280 5.87 11.44 21.78
C GLY A 280 5.52 11.57 23.26
N ILE A 281 5.80 10.58 24.11
CA ILE A 281 5.60 10.70 25.57
C ILE A 281 6.73 11.56 26.15
N ARG A 282 6.59 12.89 26.05
CA ARG A 282 7.21 13.92 26.92
C ARG A 282 6.78 15.32 26.45
N SER A 283 5.58 15.74 26.83
CA SER A 283 5.22 17.14 27.05
C SER A 283 3.75 17.18 27.47
N ASP A 284 3.56 17.30 28.77
CA ASP A 284 2.28 17.72 29.35
C ASP A 284 2.04 19.18 28.98
N ASP A 285 0.82 19.47 28.50
CA ASP A 285 0.06 20.73 28.66
C ASP A 285 -0.77 21.18 27.45
N SER A 286 -0.67 20.54 26.27
CA SER A 286 -1.55 20.86 25.11
C SER A 286 -2.61 19.77 24.85
N ARG A 287 -3.35 19.36 25.89
CA ARG A 287 -3.98 18.04 26.02
C ARG A 287 -5.36 17.82 25.37
N SER A 288 -6.14 18.80 24.93
CA SER A 288 -7.53 18.53 24.46
C SER A 288 -7.64 18.21 22.96
N ASN A 289 -7.27 19.13 22.07
CA ASN A 289 -7.46 18.95 20.62
C ASN A 289 -6.43 18.00 19.98
N ALA A 290 -5.20 17.98 20.49
CA ALA A 290 -4.18 17.06 20.02
C ALA A 290 -4.47 15.61 20.47
N ALA A 291 -5.05 15.38 21.65
CA ALA A 291 -5.42 14.05 22.12
C ALA A 291 -6.55 13.40 21.29
N GLN A 292 -7.48 14.20 20.78
CA GLN A 292 -8.56 13.71 19.93
C GLN A 292 -8.07 13.35 18.53
N LEU A 293 -7.20 14.17 17.91
CA LEU A 293 -6.50 13.79 16.67
C LEU A 293 -5.50 12.63 16.87
N ARG A 294 -4.98 12.42 18.09
CA ARG A 294 -4.06 11.32 18.43
C ARG A 294 -4.75 9.95 18.47
N ARG A 295 -6.07 9.86 18.66
CA ARG A 295 -6.82 8.59 18.69
C ARG A 295 -7.28 8.08 17.32
N ASN A 296 -7.57 8.99 16.38
CA ASN A 296 -8.30 8.62 15.15
C ASN A 296 -7.40 8.15 13.99
N GLY A 297 -6.07 8.27 14.10
CA GLY A 297 -5.15 8.01 12.97
C GLY A 297 -5.28 9.06 11.85
N PRO A 298 -4.42 9.02 10.82
CA PRO A 298 -4.44 10.04 9.76
C PRO A 298 -5.57 9.90 8.74
N LEU A 299 -6.23 8.74 8.67
CA LEU A 299 -7.38 8.50 7.80
C LEU A 299 -8.64 8.40 8.66
N PRO A 300 -9.79 8.91 8.20
CA PRO A 300 -11.08 8.61 8.81
C PRO A 300 -11.33 7.10 8.81
N TYR A 301 -11.94 6.58 9.87
CA TYR A 301 -12.26 5.16 10.00
C TYR A 301 -13.06 4.61 8.81
N TRP A 302 -14.04 5.37 8.30
CA TRP A 302 -14.83 4.93 7.16
C TRP A 302 -14.00 4.79 5.86
N VAL A 303 -12.95 5.60 5.69
CA VAL A 303 -12.02 5.50 4.54
C VAL A 303 -11.18 4.23 4.68
N GLU A 304 -10.61 4.01 5.87
CA GLU A 304 -9.86 2.80 6.18
C GLU A 304 -10.71 1.55 5.92
N LEU A 305 -11.92 1.54 6.48
CA LEU A 305 -12.85 0.44 6.36
C LEU A 305 -13.30 0.23 4.91
N SER A 306 -13.65 1.29 4.16
CA SER A 306 -14.12 1.15 2.78
C SER A 306 -13.02 0.62 1.86
N LEU A 307 -11.77 1.10 2.00
CA LEU A 307 -10.64 0.64 1.19
C LEU A 307 -10.28 -0.81 1.52
N TYR A 308 -10.28 -1.18 2.80
CA TYR A 308 -9.95 -2.55 3.22
C TYR A 308 -11.06 -3.54 2.84
N ALA A 309 -12.32 -3.21 3.14
CA ALA A 309 -13.46 -4.09 2.91
C ALA A 309 -13.73 -4.37 1.44
N SER A 310 -13.53 -3.39 0.55
CA SER A 310 -13.72 -3.58 -0.90
C SER A 310 -12.51 -4.16 -1.60
N MET A 311 -11.38 -4.32 -0.92
CA MET A 311 -10.15 -4.86 -1.50
C MET A 311 -10.34 -6.18 -2.25
N PRO A 312 -11.18 -7.15 -1.82
CA PRO A 312 -11.41 -8.38 -2.59
C PRO A 312 -12.02 -8.16 -3.98
N LEU A 313 -12.79 -7.08 -4.18
CA LEU A 313 -13.33 -6.70 -5.49
C LEU A 313 -12.21 -6.33 -6.49
N PHE A 314 -11.07 -5.85 -5.98
CA PHE A 314 -9.93 -5.43 -6.79
C PHE A 314 -8.78 -6.44 -6.78
N HIS A 315 -8.45 -7.02 -5.62
CA HIS A 315 -7.38 -8.00 -5.46
C HIS A 315 -7.47 -8.78 -4.13
N VAL A 316 -7.92 -10.03 -4.20
CA VAL A 316 -8.12 -10.90 -3.02
C VAL A 316 -6.81 -11.15 -2.22
N HIS A 317 -5.68 -11.35 -2.89
CA HIS A 317 -4.42 -11.62 -2.18
C HIS A 317 -3.93 -10.41 -1.37
N THR A 318 -4.19 -9.19 -1.85
CA THR A 318 -3.86 -7.98 -1.09
C THR A 318 -4.72 -7.88 0.16
N PHE A 319 -6.02 -8.19 0.06
CA PHE A 319 -6.89 -8.28 1.21
C PHE A 319 -6.35 -9.27 2.25
N LEU A 320 -5.99 -10.49 1.85
CA LEU A 320 -5.44 -11.51 2.75
C LEU A 320 -4.14 -11.05 3.41
N ALA A 321 -3.22 -10.46 2.64
CA ALA A 321 -1.96 -9.92 3.18
C ALA A 321 -2.21 -8.83 4.24
N LEU A 322 -3.17 -7.93 3.99
CA LEU A 322 -3.57 -6.89 4.94
C LEU A 322 -4.24 -7.48 6.20
N THR A 323 -5.05 -8.52 6.06
CA THR A 323 -5.64 -9.25 7.20
C THR A 323 -4.57 -9.86 8.09
N ILE A 324 -3.52 -10.46 7.49
CA ILE A 324 -2.38 -11.00 8.24
C ILE A 324 -1.67 -9.87 9.01
N VAL A 325 -1.46 -8.71 8.39
CA VAL A 325 -0.88 -7.54 9.08
C VAL A 325 -1.75 -7.09 10.25
N LEU A 326 -3.07 -6.97 10.07
CA LEU A 326 -4.01 -6.61 11.14
C LEU A 326 -4.00 -7.63 12.28
N PHE A 327 -3.91 -8.92 11.97
CA PHE A 327 -3.77 -9.98 12.97
C PHE A 327 -2.49 -9.79 13.80
N PHE A 328 -1.34 -9.57 13.16
CA PHE A 328 -0.09 -9.32 13.88
C PHE A 328 -0.10 -8.02 14.69
N LEU A 329 -0.74 -6.96 14.19
CA LEU A 329 -0.96 -5.72 14.95
C LEU A 329 -1.82 -5.99 16.19
N PHE A 330 -2.92 -6.73 16.04
CA PHE A 330 -3.78 -7.14 17.16
C PHE A 330 -3.00 -7.94 18.21
N VAL A 331 -2.27 -8.98 17.79
CA VAL A 331 -1.44 -9.78 18.69
C VAL A 331 -0.40 -8.91 19.39
N SER A 332 0.25 -7.99 18.67
CA SER A 332 1.23 -7.06 19.24
C SER A 332 0.61 -6.18 20.34
N GLU A 333 -0.55 -5.60 20.08
CA GLU A 333 -1.31 -4.77 21.03
C GLU A 333 -1.78 -5.59 22.25
N CYS A 334 -2.25 -6.83 22.05
CA CYS A 334 -2.65 -7.74 23.13
C CYS A 334 -1.47 -8.18 24.02
N LEU A 335 -0.25 -8.26 23.49
CA LEU A 335 0.94 -8.64 24.25
C LEU A 335 1.54 -7.48 25.08
N GLN A 336 1.24 -6.22 24.76
CA GLN A 336 1.70 -5.07 25.54
C GLN A 336 1.24 -5.06 27.02
N PRO A 337 -0.05 -5.30 27.36
CA PRO A 337 -0.48 -5.36 28.76
C PRO A 337 0.17 -6.50 29.54
N LEU A 338 0.47 -7.63 28.91
CA LEU A 338 1.20 -8.71 29.55
C LEU A 338 2.59 -8.24 29.99
N LYS A 339 3.29 -7.44 29.17
CA LYS A 339 4.58 -6.84 29.57
C LYS A 339 4.41 -5.86 30.74
N LEU A 340 3.35 -5.06 30.75
CA LEU A 340 3.04 -4.15 31.85
C LEU A 340 2.76 -4.93 33.15
N ILE A 341 1.91 -5.95 33.10
CA ILE A 341 1.55 -6.81 34.23
C ILE A 341 2.80 -7.52 34.77
N ILE A 342 3.64 -8.09 33.89
CA ILE A 342 4.92 -8.70 34.28
C ILE A 342 5.86 -7.68 34.92
N SER A 343 5.91 -6.44 34.42
CA SER A 343 6.75 -5.38 34.99
C SER A 343 6.26 -4.94 36.38
N LEU A 344 4.94 -4.84 36.57
CA LEU A 344 4.31 -4.51 37.85
C LEU A 344 4.51 -5.66 38.87
N LEU A 345 4.31 -6.92 38.44
CA LEU A 345 4.63 -8.11 39.24
C LEU A 345 6.08 -8.12 39.73
N ARG A 346 7.02 -7.67 38.89
CA ARG A 346 8.45 -7.62 39.23
C ARG A 346 8.80 -6.48 40.18
N THR A 347 8.05 -5.38 40.19
CA THR A 347 8.39 -4.14 40.91
C THR A 347 7.60 -3.96 42.21
N GLU A 348 6.34 -4.38 42.27
CA GLU A 348 5.44 -4.07 43.40
C GLU A 348 4.88 -5.30 44.14
N GLY A 349 5.20 -6.53 43.70
CA GLY A 349 4.71 -7.77 44.33
C GLY A 349 3.23 -8.10 44.04
N ILE A 350 2.82 -9.32 44.38
CA ILE A 350 1.52 -9.92 43.99
C ILE A 350 0.33 -9.20 44.67
N ASP A 351 0.56 -8.55 45.80
CA ASP A 351 -0.50 -8.10 46.72
C ASP A 351 -1.30 -6.87 46.23
N ARG A 352 -0.84 -6.16 45.19
CA ARG A 352 -1.54 -4.99 44.61
C ARG A 352 -2.25 -5.26 43.27
N ILE A 353 -2.26 -6.50 42.79
CA ILE A 353 -2.88 -6.89 41.52
C ILE A 353 -4.43 -6.90 41.58
N PRO A 354 -5.08 -7.42 42.65
CA PRO A 354 -6.55 -7.50 42.70
C PRO A 354 -7.29 -6.15 42.57
N PRO A 355 -6.87 -5.05 43.23
CA PRO A 355 -7.58 -3.76 43.10
C PRO A 355 -7.36 -3.07 41.74
N LEU A 356 -6.30 -3.42 41.00
CA LEU A 356 -5.99 -2.82 39.69
C LEU A 356 -6.82 -3.44 38.54
N ILE A 357 -7.20 -4.71 38.68
CA ILE A 357 -8.01 -5.45 37.69
C ILE A 357 -9.50 -5.09 37.80
N TRP A 358 -9.97 -4.73 39.01
CA TRP A 358 -11.38 -4.48 39.30
C TRP A 358 -11.82 -3.02 39.14
N ASP A 359 -10.90 -2.08 38.94
CA ASP A 359 -11.25 -0.69 38.61
C ASP A 359 -11.62 -0.56 37.11
N PRO A 360 -12.88 -0.23 36.77
CA PRO A 360 -13.31 -0.07 35.38
C PRO A 360 -12.55 1.04 34.63
N ALA A 361 -12.05 2.06 35.32
CA ALA A 361 -11.27 3.13 34.70
C ALA A 361 -9.85 2.65 34.34
N THR A 362 -9.25 1.82 35.17
CA THR A 362 -7.95 1.18 34.91
C THR A 362 -8.08 0.07 33.87
N TRP A 363 -9.16 -0.73 33.90
CA TRP A 363 -9.45 -1.71 32.85
C TRP A 363 -9.66 -1.06 31.48
N ARG A 364 -10.31 0.11 31.41
CA ARG A 364 -10.45 0.89 30.16
C ARG A 364 -9.09 1.43 29.65
N LYS A 365 -8.14 1.74 30.55
CA LYS A 365 -6.76 2.07 30.20
C LYS A 365 -5.96 0.85 29.73
N VAL A 366 -6.26 -0.34 30.26
CA VAL A 366 -5.66 -1.63 29.88
C VAL A 366 -6.29 -2.21 28.60
N VAL A 367 -7.54 -1.90 28.27
CA VAL A 367 -8.17 -2.40 27.04
C VAL A 367 -8.06 -1.42 25.89
N GLY A 368 -7.90 -0.11 26.16
CA GLY A 368 -7.52 0.97 25.22
C GLY A 368 -8.13 0.93 23.81
N ASP A 369 -8.85 1.98 23.40
CA ASP A 369 -9.49 2.10 22.07
C ASP A 369 -8.61 1.70 20.86
N THR A 370 -7.30 1.96 20.92
CA THR A 370 -6.35 1.59 19.87
C THR A 370 -6.09 0.08 19.78
N ARG A 371 -6.21 -0.68 20.88
CA ARG A 371 -5.93 -2.12 20.94
C ARG A 371 -7.00 -2.94 20.25
N MET A 372 -8.25 -2.49 20.36
CA MET A 372 -9.39 -3.14 19.70
C MET A 372 -9.53 -2.71 18.24
N HIS A 373 -8.84 -1.65 17.81
CA HIS A 373 -8.96 -1.10 16.46
C HIS A 373 -8.77 -2.13 15.34
N PRO A 374 -7.73 -3.00 15.33
CA PRO A 374 -7.60 -4.02 14.30
C PRO A 374 -8.81 -4.97 14.27
N LEU A 375 -9.32 -5.37 15.44
CA LEU A 375 -10.52 -6.20 15.54
C LEU A 375 -11.75 -5.46 15.02
N THR A 376 -11.91 -4.18 15.35
CA THR A 376 -13.02 -3.35 14.87
C THR A 376 -12.99 -3.18 13.34
N VAL A 377 -11.81 -3.03 12.74
CA VAL A 377 -11.64 -2.98 11.27
C VAL A 377 -12.04 -4.31 10.64
N VAL A 378 -11.52 -5.44 11.17
CA VAL A 378 -11.85 -6.77 10.64
C VAL A 378 -13.33 -7.11 10.82
N ALA A 379 -13.91 -6.82 11.99
CA ALA A 379 -15.32 -7.06 12.28
C ALA A 379 -16.23 -6.20 11.37
N GLY A 380 -15.90 -4.91 11.20
CA GLY A 380 -16.64 -4.04 10.29
C GLY A 380 -16.52 -4.46 8.82
N ALA A 381 -15.39 -5.06 8.43
CA ALA A 381 -15.14 -5.52 7.07
C ALA A 381 -15.75 -6.88 6.77
N LEU A 382 -16.14 -7.67 7.78
CA LEU A 382 -16.57 -9.06 7.61
C LEU A 382 -17.68 -9.20 6.57
N LEU A 383 -18.81 -8.51 6.75
CA LEU A 383 -19.95 -8.58 5.82
C LEU A 383 -19.59 -8.06 4.41
N PRO A 384 -19.09 -6.82 4.24
CA PRO A 384 -18.78 -6.32 2.89
C PRO A 384 -17.67 -7.11 2.20
N ALA A 385 -16.59 -7.49 2.89
CA ALA A 385 -15.51 -8.27 2.29
C ALA A 385 -15.98 -9.68 1.91
N SER A 386 -16.77 -10.34 2.76
CA SER A 386 -17.37 -11.64 2.43
C SER A 386 -18.29 -11.55 1.21
N PHE A 387 -19.07 -10.47 1.08
CA PHE A 387 -19.88 -10.22 -0.12
C PHE A 387 -19.02 -10.11 -1.39
N PHE A 388 -17.94 -9.33 -1.35
CA PHE A 388 -17.05 -9.19 -2.52
C PHE A 388 -16.30 -10.49 -2.84
N ILE A 389 -15.83 -11.23 -1.83
CA ILE A 389 -15.21 -12.54 -2.04
C ILE A 389 -16.23 -13.49 -2.66
N TRP A 390 -17.44 -13.55 -2.13
CA TRP A 390 -18.53 -14.39 -2.66
C TRP A 390 -18.79 -14.09 -4.13
N LEU A 391 -18.81 -12.81 -4.53
CA LEU A 391 -18.94 -12.41 -5.93
C LEU A 391 -17.77 -12.87 -6.79
N THR A 392 -16.54 -12.51 -6.41
CA THR A 392 -15.35 -12.72 -7.25
C THR A 392 -14.89 -14.18 -7.32
N THR A 393 -15.40 -15.03 -6.43
CA THR A 393 -15.05 -16.46 -6.34
C THR A 393 -16.14 -17.39 -6.85
N ASP A 394 -17.18 -16.86 -7.50
CA ASP A 394 -18.38 -17.64 -7.87
C ASP A 394 -18.93 -18.38 -6.65
N HIS A 395 -19.45 -17.64 -5.68
CA HIS A 395 -20.11 -18.19 -4.51
C HIS A 395 -19.21 -19.10 -3.67
N PHE A 396 -17.93 -18.70 -3.47
CA PHE A 396 -16.90 -19.49 -2.79
C PHE A 396 -16.46 -20.78 -3.49
N ARG A 397 -16.79 -20.96 -4.78
CA ARG A 397 -16.38 -22.14 -5.57
C ARG A 397 -14.94 -22.07 -6.08
N ALA A 398 -14.33 -20.89 -6.12
CA ALA A 398 -12.94 -20.70 -6.57
C ALA A 398 -11.89 -20.99 -5.46
N GLY A 399 -11.94 -22.18 -4.87
CA GLY A 399 -11.01 -22.58 -3.79
C GLY A 399 -9.53 -22.59 -4.20
N SER A 400 -9.23 -22.63 -5.51
CA SER A 400 -7.86 -22.50 -6.02
C SER A 400 -7.20 -21.17 -5.66
N MET A 401 -7.97 -20.10 -5.42
CA MET A 401 -7.44 -18.79 -5.02
C MET A 401 -6.79 -18.80 -3.62
N LEU A 402 -7.05 -19.83 -2.80
CA LEU A 402 -6.48 -19.98 -1.46
C LEU A 402 -5.37 -21.03 -1.39
N LYS A 403 -5.04 -21.69 -2.51
CA LYS A 403 -3.97 -22.69 -2.53
C LYS A 403 -2.62 -21.99 -2.34
N LEU A 404 -1.90 -22.39 -1.29
CA LEU A 404 -0.53 -21.95 -1.07
C LEU A 404 0.38 -22.66 -2.07
N HIS A 405 0.98 -21.89 -2.97
CA HIS A 405 1.99 -22.36 -3.90
C HIS A 405 3.34 -21.73 -3.55
N PHE A 406 4.33 -22.54 -3.19
CA PHE A 406 5.71 -22.09 -2.89
C PHE A 406 6.52 -21.76 -4.16
N GLY A 407 5.89 -21.06 -5.10
CA GLY A 407 6.42 -20.78 -6.44
C GLY A 407 5.42 -21.17 -7.51
N TRP A 408 4.87 -20.17 -8.21
CA TRP A 408 4.00 -20.40 -9.37
C TRP A 408 4.78 -21.14 -10.46
N VAL A 409 4.15 -22.14 -11.09
CA VAL A 409 4.74 -23.08 -12.08
C VAL A 409 6.01 -23.82 -11.63
N MET A 410 6.37 -23.79 -10.34
CA MET A 410 7.53 -24.56 -9.84
C MET A 410 7.36 -26.07 -10.05
N SER A 411 6.13 -26.57 -9.92
CA SER A 411 5.80 -27.98 -10.12
C SER A 411 5.54 -28.34 -11.58
N ASP A 412 5.67 -27.39 -12.51
CA ASP A 412 5.36 -27.60 -13.91
C ASP A 412 6.62 -28.12 -14.65
N PRO A 413 6.57 -29.34 -15.22
CA PRO A 413 7.72 -29.93 -15.90
C PRO A 413 8.16 -29.12 -17.14
N GLU A 414 7.29 -28.31 -17.74
CA GLU A 414 7.64 -27.44 -18.87
C GLU A 414 8.42 -26.19 -18.46
N PHE A 415 8.27 -25.74 -17.20
CA PHE A 415 8.99 -24.59 -16.63
C PHE A 415 10.22 -24.99 -15.81
N GLY A 416 10.46 -26.31 -15.72
CA GLY A 416 11.76 -26.92 -15.47
C GLY A 416 12.53 -26.37 -14.28
N ARG A 417 12.10 -26.65 -13.05
CA ARG A 417 12.97 -26.46 -11.87
C ARG A 417 12.76 -27.56 -10.82
N SER A 418 13.83 -28.28 -10.48
CA SER A 418 13.81 -29.34 -9.47
C SER A 418 14.13 -28.86 -8.05
N ASN A 419 14.63 -27.63 -7.87
CA ASN A 419 15.05 -27.10 -6.56
C ASN A 419 14.44 -25.72 -6.23
N VAL A 420 13.83 -25.63 -5.05
CA VAL A 420 13.22 -24.42 -4.47
C VAL A 420 14.21 -23.26 -4.42
N PHE A 421 15.45 -23.48 -3.98
CA PHE A 421 16.43 -22.40 -3.83
C PHE A 421 16.81 -21.75 -5.17
N GLN A 422 16.96 -22.57 -6.21
CA GLN A 422 17.26 -22.11 -7.55
C GLN A 422 16.11 -21.26 -8.11
N PHE A 423 14.87 -21.70 -7.94
CA PHE A 423 13.69 -20.91 -8.33
C PHE A 423 13.70 -19.53 -7.68
N TRP A 424 13.85 -19.46 -6.34
CA TRP A 424 13.79 -18.18 -5.64
C TRP A 424 14.96 -17.24 -6.00
N PHE A 425 16.17 -17.76 -6.16
CA PHE A 425 17.33 -16.94 -6.49
C PHE A 425 17.33 -16.48 -7.95
N GLU A 426 16.94 -17.33 -8.90
CA GLU A 426 16.85 -16.95 -10.31
C GLU A 426 15.76 -15.92 -10.58
N ASN A 427 14.66 -15.94 -9.80
CA ASN A 427 13.52 -15.05 -9.94
C ASN A 427 13.60 -13.76 -9.10
N PHE A 428 14.21 -13.81 -7.90
CA PHE A 428 14.24 -12.69 -6.95
C PHE A 428 15.65 -12.24 -6.56
N GLY A 429 16.70 -12.97 -6.96
CA GLY A 429 18.10 -12.58 -6.79
C GLY A 429 18.45 -12.18 -5.36
N ILE A 430 19.10 -11.03 -5.22
CA ILE A 430 19.59 -10.50 -3.94
C ILE A 430 18.47 -10.08 -2.97
N PHE A 431 17.21 -9.97 -3.43
CA PHE A 431 16.12 -9.58 -2.55
C PHE A 431 15.85 -10.61 -1.46
N VAL A 432 16.07 -11.90 -1.72
CA VAL A 432 15.89 -12.98 -0.73
C VAL A 432 16.87 -12.82 0.44
N PRO A 433 18.20 -12.79 0.24
CA PRO A 433 19.13 -12.58 1.36
C PRO A 433 18.96 -11.20 2.03
N LEU A 434 18.61 -10.16 1.27
CA LEU A 434 18.35 -8.84 1.84
C LEU A 434 17.13 -8.84 2.76
N ALA A 435 16.04 -9.53 2.38
CA ALA A 435 14.86 -9.67 3.21
C ALA A 435 15.16 -10.45 4.50
N LEU A 436 15.89 -11.56 4.41
CA LEU A 436 16.34 -12.33 5.58
C LEU A 436 17.23 -11.49 6.51
N TYR A 437 18.16 -10.72 5.95
CA TYR A 437 18.99 -9.78 6.71
C TYR A 437 18.14 -8.73 7.43
N LEU A 438 17.16 -8.12 6.75
CA LEU A 438 16.27 -7.14 7.37
C LEU A 438 15.42 -7.74 8.49
N ILE A 439 14.91 -8.97 8.32
CA ILE A 439 14.19 -9.70 9.38
C ILE A 439 15.11 -9.94 10.58
N ALA A 440 16.35 -10.38 10.33
CA ALA A 440 17.33 -10.61 11.39
C ALA A 440 17.68 -9.31 12.14
N VAL A 441 17.86 -8.20 11.44
CA VAL A 441 18.11 -6.87 12.04
C VAL A 441 16.90 -6.41 12.87
N CYS A 442 15.68 -6.58 12.35
CA CYS A 442 14.45 -6.26 13.08
C CYS A 442 14.30 -7.11 14.35
N GLY A 443 14.54 -8.43 14.24
CA GLY A 443 14.51 -9.36 15.37
C GLY A 443 15.58 -9.02 16.42
N TRP A 444 16.81 -8.69 15.97
CA TRP A 444 17.88 -8.26 16.86
C TRP A 444 17.56 -6.96 17.60
N ARG A 445 16.95 -5.99 16.92
CA ARG A 445 16.50 -4.73 17.56
C ARG A 445 15.37 -4.94 18.56
N ALA A 446 14.49 -5.89 18.31
CA ALA A 446 13.41 -6.25 19.22
C ALA A 446 13.89 -7.02 20.47
N SER A 447 15.13 -7.51 20.48
CA SER A 447 15.68 -8.28 21.60
C SER A 447 15.87 -7.42 22.87
N PRO A 448 15.58 -7.96 24.07
CA PRO A 448 15.74 -7.26 25.34
C PRO A 448 17.16 -6.71 25.58
N SER A 449 18.19 -7.41 25.09
CA SER A 449 19.60 -7.00 25.24
C SER A 449 19.92 -5.75 24.41
N SER A 450 19.33 -5.62 23.22
CA SER A 450 19.48 -4.45 22.34
C SER A 450 18.70 -3.24 22.86
N CYS A 451 17.49 -3.44 23.41
CA CYS A 451 16.73 -2.37 24.06
C CYS A 451 17.46 -1.78 25.27
N ARG A 452 18.12 -2.64 26.07
CA ARG A 452 18.89 -2.20 27.25
C ARG A 452 20.15 -1.41 26.86
N ARG A 453 20.81 -1.80 25.76
CA ARG A 453 22.01 -1.11 25.24
C ARG A 453 21.65 0.24 24.58
N SER A 454 20.52 0.33 23.87
CA SER A 454 19.99 1.58 23.30
C SER A 454 19.61 2.64 24.34
N GLN A 455 19.27 2.23 25.57
CA GLN A 455 18.95 3.14 26.67
C GLN A 455 20.19 3.79 27.29
N TYR A 456 21.35 3.14 27.19
CA TYR A 456 22.65 3.65 27.65
C TYR A 456 23.47 4.32 26.53
N SER A 457 23.22 4.01 25.26
CA SER A 457 23.91 4.59 24.11
C SER A 457 23.10 5.69 23.42
N SER A 458 22.43 6.57 24.17
CA SER A 458 21.68 7.70 23.59
C SER A 458 22.55 8.79 22.95
N LEU A 459 23.83 8.49 22.66
CA LEU A 459 24.74 9.41 21.99
C LEU A 459 25.37 8.88 20.71
N ASP A 460 25.45 7.57 20.46
CA ASP A 460 26.04 7.08 19.21
C ASP A 460 25.35 5.79 18.74
N TRP A 461 25.13 5.67 17.42
CA TRP A 461 24.58 4.51 16.68
C TRP A 461 23.07 4.44 16.38
N SER A 462 22.52 5.50 15.78
CA SER A 462 21.21 5.43 15.09
C SER A 462 21.35 5.17 13.58
N PHE A 463 21.68 3.94 13.21
CA PHE A 463 21.59 3.51 11.80
C PHE A 463 20.13 3.20 11.40
N GLY A 464 19.68 3.77 10.28
CA GLY A 464 18.64 3.21 9.39
C GLY A 464 17.31 2.74 10.02
N LEU A 465 16.33 3.66 10.05
CA LEU A 465 14.89 3.47 9.74
C LEU A 465 14.06 4.72 10.13
N ARG A 466 14.69 5.91 10.16
CA ARG A 466 13.97 7.19 10.12
C ARG A 466 13.82 7.64 8.65
N PRO A 467 12.64 7.56 8.02
CA PRO A 467 12.37 8.41 6.88
C PRO A 467 12.20 9.82 7.42
N GLY A 468 13.32 10.56 7.43
CA GLY A 468 13.39 11.96 7.83
C GLY A 468 14.16 12.22 9.14
N THR A 469 15.45 11.89 9.19
CA THR A 469 16.55 12.70 9.78
C THR A 469 17.82 11.85 9.85
N GLY A 470 18.90 12.34 9.24
CA GLY A 470 20.30 12.06 9.61
C GLY A 470 20.85 10.65 9.38
N ILE A 471 21.72 10.52 8.38
CA ILE A 471 22.82 9.55 8.39
C ILE A 471 24.05 10.37 8.83
N ILE A 472 24.67 10.01 9.94
CA ILE A 472 26.07 10.33 10.23
C ILE A 472 26.71 9.00 10.59
N SER A 473 27.63 8.57 9.74
CA SER A 473 28.53 7.44 9.97
C SER A 473 29.68 7.89 10.87
N SER A 474 30.11 6.99 11.74
CA SER A 474 31.51 6.58 11.74
C SER A 474 31.62 5.22 11.08
#